data_AF-A0A4Q6J7X7-F1
#
_entry.id   AF-A0A4Q6J7X7-F1
#
_cell.length_a   1.000
_cell.length_b   1.000
_cell.length_c   1.000
_cell.angle_alpha   90.00
_cell.angle_beta   90.00
_cell.angle_gamma   90.00
#
_symmetry.space_group_name_H-M   'P 1'
#
loop_
_entity.id
_entity.type
_entity.pdbx_description
1 polymer ?
#
loop_
_entity_poly.entity_id
_entity_poly.type
_entity_poly.pdbx_seq_one_letter_code
_entity_poly.pdbx_strand_id
1 'polypeptide(L)'
;MSNTNRLRIAIQKGGRLSKDCQELLKQLGVKLNLREQRLIAHSTNMPIDVLRVRDDDIPGLVMDGVCDLGIVGENVLVEVQAERERQGVAFEVNKLSKLDFGYCRLALAWPQELGPQDKSWFEGKRIATTYPEILSQYLKREGINASTVMLTGSVEVAPRAGLADAICDLVSTGATLEANGLMQGDTILESNACLIQNKDLADQSKLDLINTLMPRLRGVRQAKESKYIMLHAPKAKLDEVCDLLPGTGQPTLLSLAGSDDYVALHMVSSETLFWETMEQLKALGANSILVMPIEKMME
;
A
#
# COMPACT_ATOMS: atom_id res chain seq x y z
N MET A 1 -22.25 10.79 24.98
CA MET A 1 -22.07 10.63 23.52
C MET A 1 -21.60 11.96 22.97
N SER A 2 -20.30 12.15 22.73
CA SER A 2 -19.79 13.42 22.22
C SER A 2 -20.23 13.59 20.77
N ASN A 3 -21.10 14.57 20.56
CA ASN A 3 -21.65 14.98 19.28
C ASN A 3 -20.55 15.65 18.44
N THR A 4 -19.60 14.86 17.93
CA THR A 4 -18.53 15.38 17.07
C THR A 4 -18.89 15.06 15.63
N ASN A 5 -19.44 16.06 14.93
CA ASN A 5 -19.64 16.10 13.48
C ASN A 5 -18.31 16.13 12.71
N ARG A 6 -17.36 15.29 13.12
CA ARG A 6 -15.99 15.21 12.64
C ARG A 6 -15.72 13.78 12.20
N LEU A 7 -15.10 13.65 11.03
CA LEU A 7 -14.68 12.37 10.48
C LEU A 7 -13.48 11.84 11.28
N ARG A 8 -13.63 10.65 11.86
CA ARG A 8 -12.59 9.99 12.65
C ARG A 8 -11.82 9.00 11.79
N ILE A 9 -10.50 9.20 11.70
CA ILE A 9 -9.60 8.36 10.91
C ILE A 9 -8.60 7.69 11.85
N ALA A 10 -8.59 6.36 11.90
CA ALA A 10 -7.59 5.58 12.63
C ALA A 10 -6.33 5.38 11.78
N ILE A 11 -5.16 5.67 12.35
CA ILE A 11 -3.85 5.37 11.76
C ILE A 11 -2.93 4.76 12.80
N GLN A 12 -1.91 4.04 12.33
CA GLN A 12 -0.88 3.47 13.20
C GLN A 12 -0.07 4.59 13.91
N LYS A 13 -0.01 4.52 15.25
CA LYS A 13 0.70 5.50 16.10
C LYS A 13 2.20 5.50 15.85
N GLY A 14 2.79 4.32 15.75
CA GLY A 14 4.20 4.05 15.53
C GLY A 14 4.35 2.66 14.92
N GLY A 15 5.36 2.49 14.07
CA GLY A 15 5.51 1.29 13.24
C GLY A 15 5.62 1.64 11.77
N ARG A 16 5.50 0.62 10.93
CA ARG A 16 5.84 0.66 9.50
C ARG A 16 4.97 1.62 8.69
N LEU A 17 3.69 1.75 9.00
CA LEU A 17 2.74 2.58 8.22
C LEU A 17 2.65 4.01 8.75
N SER A 18 3.18 4.30 9.94
CA SER A 18 2.89 5.56 10.64
C SER A 18 3.33 6.81 9.88
N LYS A 19 4.55 6.81 9.31
CA LYS A 19 5.08 7.96 8.56
C LYS A 19 4.35 8.15 7.23
N ASP A 20 4.15 7.07 6.48
CA ASP A 20 3.47 7.12 5.18
C ASP A 20 2.00 7.57 5.32
N CYS A 21 1.29 7.11 6.36
CA CYS A 21 -0.06 7.60 6.66
C CYS A 21 -0.10 9.10 6.97
N GLN A 22 0.87 9.61 7.72
CA GLN A 22 0.94 11.04 8.05
C GLN A 22 1.23 11.89 6.81
N GLU A 23 2.18 11.45 5.98
CA GLU A 23 2.51 12.14 4.73
C GLU A 23 1.32 12.09 3.75
N LEU A 24 0.63 10.96 3.63
CA LEU A 24 -0.57 10.85 2.81
C LEU A 24 -1.63 11.86 3.26
N LEU A 25 -1.99 11.91 4.55
CA LEU A 25 -2.98 12.86 5.06
C LEU A 25 -2.58 14.32 4.78
N LYS A 26 -1.29 14.64 4.90
CA LYS A 26 -0.75 15.96 4.55
C LYS A 26 -0.88 16.25 3.05
N GLN A 27 -0.60 15.29 2.18
CA GLN A 27 -0.76 15.41 0.71
C GLN A 27 -2.23 15.63 0.32
N LEU A 28 -3.16 14.97 1.02
CA LEU A 28 -4.62 15.19 0.90
C LEU A 28 -5.09 16.57 1.42
N GLY A 29 -4.18 17.35 2.01
CA GLY A 29 -4.42 18.70 2.51
C GLY A 29 -4.94 18.76 3.95
N VAL A 30 -4.86 17.66 4.71
CA VAL A 30 -5.26 17.63 6.13
C VAL A 30 -4.13 18.19 6.98
N LYS A 31 -4.33 19.36 7.59
CA LYS A 31 -3.33 20.01 8.46
C LYS A 31 -3.47 19.51 9.88
N LEU A 32 -2.58 18.59 10.27
CA LEU A 32 -2.57 18.01 11.61
C LEU A 32 -1.52 18.69 12.50
N ASN A 33 -1.89 19.01 13.74
CA ASN A 33 -0.92 19.36 14.77
C ASN A 33 -0.55 18.11 15.57
N LEU A 34 0.45 17.38 15.06
CA LEU A 34 0.91 16.12 15.65
C LEU A 34 1.89 16.42 16.78
N ARG A 35 1.38 16.47 18.01
CA ARG A 35 2.24 16.38 19.21
C ARG A 35 2.40 14.91 19.57
N GLU A 36 3.64 14.43 19.70
CA GLU A 36 3.94 13.00 19.83
C GLU A 36 3.15 12.29 20.95
N GLN A 37 2.92 12.97 22.08
CA GLN A 37 2.21 12.44 23.25
C GLN A 37 0.69 12.35 23.10
N ARG A 38 0.09 13.06 22.13
CA ARG A 38 -1.37 13.03 21.93
C ARG A 38 -1.76 11.87 21.03
N LEU A 39 -2.70 11.05 21.53
CA LEU A 39 -3.28 9.93 20.77
C LEU A 39 -4.37 10.38 19.78
N ILE A 40 -4.94 11.56 19.99
CA ILE A 40 -5.92 12.17 19.09
C ILE A 40 -5.34 13.48 18.58
N ALA A 41 -5.25 13.61 17.26
CA ALA A 41 -4.80 14.81 16.57
C ALA A 41 -5.97 15.43 15.80
N HIS A 42 -6.28 16.68 16.12
CA HIS A 42 -7.34 17.41 15.46
C HIS A 42 -6.79 18.15 14.25
N SER A 43 -7.47 18.03 13.10
CA SER A 43 -7.19 18.85 11.93
C SER A 43 -7.60 20.31 12.19
N THR A 44 -6.74 21.26 11.79
CA THR A 44 -6.99 22.70 11.97
C THR A 44 -7.79 23.32 10.83
N ASN A 45 -7.89 22.65 9.69
CA ASN A 45 -8.54 23.17 8.48
C ASN A 45 -9.71 22.33 7.96
N MET A 46 -9.96 21.15 8.53
CA MET A 46 -11.06 20.26 8.15
C MET A 46 -11.70 19.64 9.40
N PRO A 47 -12.98 19.23 9.34
CA PRO A 47 -13.64 18.52 10.45
C PRO A 47 -13.18 17.06 10.51
N ILE A 48 -11.88 16.85 10.77
CA ILE A 48 -11.24 15.53 10.80
C ILE A 48 -10.48 15.37 12.13
N ASP A 49 -10.69 14.23 12.77
CA ASP A 49 -9.91 13.78 13.93
C ASP A 49 -9.14 12.53 13.56
N VAL A 50 -7.84 12.52 13.85
CA VAL A 50 -6.96 11.40 13.58
C VAL A 50 -6.61 10.70 14.88
N LEU A 51 -7.06 9.45 15.02
CA LEU A 51 -6.76 8.59 16.15
C LEU A 51 -5.49 7.79 15.83
N ARG A 52 -4.49 7.89 16.70
CA ARG A 52 -3.21 7.20 16.59
C ARG A 52 -3.20 6.01 17.53
N VAL A 53 -3.39 4.81 16.99
CA VAL A 53 -3.59 3.56 17.75
C VAL A 53 -2.57 2.47 17.33
N ARG A 54 -2.63 1.29 17.93
CA ARG A 54 -1.91 0.12 17.38
C ARG A 54 -2.61 -0.32 16.10
N ASP A 55 -1.85 -0.87 15.17
CA ASP A 55 -2.36 -1.38 13.90
C ASP A 55 -3.40 -2.48 14.09
N ASP A 56 -3.18 -3.40 15.03
CA ASP A 56 -4.11 -4.51 15.32
C ASP A 56 -5.49 -4.02 15.81
N ASP A 57 -5.55 -2.82 16.41
CA ASP A 57 -6.80 -2.23 16.89
C ASP A 57 -7.61 -1.55 15.76
N ILE A 58 -6.96 -1.19 14.64
CA ILE A 58 -7.59 -0.36 13.58
C ILE A 58 -8.80 -1.07 12.95
N PRO A 59 -8.73 -2.34 12.51
CA PRO A 59 -9.87 -3.00 11.89
C PRO A 59 -11.07 -3.03 12.85
N GLY A 60 -10.85 -3.40 14.12
CA GLY A 60 -11.90 -3.45 15.13
C GLY A 60 -12.55 -2.08 15.37
N LEU A 61 -11.76 -1.02 15.52
CA LEU A 61 -12.27 0.34 15.70
C LEU A 61 -13.14 0.81 14.53
N VAL A 62 -12.83 0.37 13.31
CA VAL A 62 -13.62 0.69 12.11
C VAL A 62 -14.85 -0.20 12.03
N MET A 63 -14.74 -1.51 12.28
CA MET A 63 -15.89 -2.43 12.29
C MET A 63 -16.94 -2.04 13.34
N ASP A 64 -16.49 -1.61 14.52
CA ASP A 64 -17.35 -1.25 15.65
C ASP A 64 -17.90 0.19 15.58
N GLY A 65 -17.57 0.94 14.52
CA GLY A 65 -18.04 2.31 14.29
C GLY A 65 -17.43 3.36 15.24
N VAL A 66 -16.36 3.02 15.97
CA VAL A 66 -15.62 3.98 16.82
C VAL A 66 -14.88 5.01 15.96
N CYS A 67 -14.34 4.52 14.83
CA CYS A 67 -13.72 5.30 13.76
C CYS A 67 -14.52 5.12 12.46
N ASP A 68 -14.63 6.20 11.68
CA ASP A 68 -15.34 6.20 10.41
C ASP A 68 -14.46 5.61 9.29
N LEU A 69 -13.16 5.89 9.35
CA LEU A 69 -12.13 5.39 8.43
C LEU A 69 -10.95 4.79 9.19
N GLY A 70 -10.19 3.91 8.53
CA GLY A 70 -8.91 3.42 9.01
C GLY A 70 -7.92 3.19 7.87
N ILE A 71 -6.62 3.42 8.13
CA ILE A 71 -5.54 2.98 7.24
C ILE A 71 -4.78 1.85 7.92
N VAL A 72 -4.82 0.66 7.31
CA VAL A 72 -4.29 -0.58 7.87
C VAL A 72 -3.69 -1.48 6.79
N GLY A 73 -2.75 -2.35 7.15
CA GLY A 73 -2.25 -3.40 6.26
C GLY A 73 -3.34 -4.43 5.95
N GLU A 74 -3.45 -4.87 4.70
CA GLU A 74 -4.41 -5.89 4.27
C GLU A 74 -4.24 -7.20 5.05
N ASN A 75 -3.01 -7.59 5.36
CA ASN A 75 -2.71 -8.73 6.24
C ASN A 75 -3.39 -8.62 7.60
N VAL A 76 -3.31 -7.47 8.26
CA VAL A 76 -3.94 -7.25 9.58
C VAL A 76 -5.46 -7.23 9.45
N LEU A 77 -6.00 -6.59 8.39
CA LEU A 77 -7.43 -6.57 8.14
C LEU A 77 -7.99 -7.99 7.95
N VAL A 78 -7.38 -8.79 7.07
CA VAL A 78 -7.86 -10.15 6.74
C VAL A 78 -7.79 -11.06 7.96
N GLU A 79 -6.72 -10.96 8.75
CA GLU A 79 -6.57 -11.75 9.99
C GLU A 79 -7.70 -11.44 10.98
N VAL A 80 -7.94 -10.16 11.28
CA VAL A 80 -9.01 -9.75 12.20
C VAL A 80 -10.39 -10.09 11.66
N GLN A 81 -10.59 -10.01 10.34
CA GLN A 81 -11.84 -10.44 9.71
C GLN A 81 -12.10 -11.93 9.92
N ALA A 82 -11.11 -12.77 9.65
CA ALA A 82 -11.22 -14.21 9.84
C ALA A 82 -11.42 -14.58 11.33
N GLU A 83 -10.74 -13.88 12.24
CA GLU A 83 -10.92 -14.07 13.69
C GLU A 83 -12.36 -13.77 14.11
N ARG A 84 -12.89 -12.61 13.69
CA ARG A 84 -14.24 -12.17 14.03
C ARG A 84 -15.33 -13.01 13.36
N GLU A 85 -15.11 -13.44 12.12
CA GLU A 85 -16.00 -14.37 11.42
C GLU A 85 -16.15 -15.67 12.22
N ARG A 86 -15.02 -16.25 12.68
CA ARG A 86 -15.05 -17.43 13.55
C ARG A 86 -15.78 -17.19 14.87
N GLN A 87 -15.64 -15.99 15.45
CA GLN A 87 -16.33 -15.60 16.69
C GLN A 87 -17.82 -15.28 16.47
N GLY A 88 -18.29 -15.17 15.22
CA GLY A 88 -19.68 -14.82 14.90
C GLY A 88 -20.04 -13.37 15.21
N VAL A 89 -19.07 -12.45 15.18
CA VAL A 89 -19.26 -11.01 15.42
C VAL A 89 -19.06 -10.20 14.14
N ALA A 90 -19.55 -8.95 14.10
CA ALA A 90 -19.46 -8.10 12.92
C ALA A 90 -18.01 -7.83 12.50
N PHE A 91 -17.70 -8.11 11.23
CA PHE A 91 -16.35 -8.04 10.67
C PHE A 91 -16.28 -7.28 9.33
N GLU A 92 -17.41 -6.76 8.85
CA GLU A 92 -17.49 -6.18 7.52
C GLU A 92 -17.07 -4.70 7.52
N VAL A 93 -16.32 -4.31 6.50
CA VAL A 93 -15.91 -2.93 6.21
C VAL A 93 -15.96 -2.69 4.71
N ASN A 94 -16.15 -1.44 4.30
CA ASN A 94 -16.00 -1.05 2.90
C ASN A 94 -14.53 -0.72 2.62
N LYS A 95 -13.89 -1.45 1.69
CA LYS A 95 -12.52 -1.15 1.27
C LYS A 95 -12.54 -0.08 0.17
N LEU A 96 -12.16 1.14 0.53
CA LEU A 96 -12.24 2.31 -0.37
C LEU A 96 -11.09 2.39 -1.37
N SER A 97 -9.87 2.02 -0.96
CA SER A 97 -8.70 2.03 -1.83
C SER A 97 -7.58 1.15 -1.31
N LYS A 98 -6.90 0.44 -2.21
CA LYS A 98 -5.54 -0.05 -1.97
C LYS A 98 -4.57 1.14 -2.01
N LEU A 99 -3.55 1.16 -1.16
CA LEU A 99 -2.52 2.20 -1.12
C LEU A 99 -1.20 1.64 -1.66
N ASP A 100 -0.35 2.52 -2.13
CA ASP A 100 0.90 2.24 -2.85
C ASP A 100 2.12 2.13 -1.90
N PHE A 101 1.88 1.94 -0.60
CA PHE A 101 2.90 1.76 0.42
C PHE A 101 2.54 0.62 1.37
N GLY A 102 3.48 0.26 2.24
CA GLY A 102 3.28 -0.83 3.20
C GLY A 102 3.33 -2.24 2.59
N TYR A 103 3.92 -2.40 1.40
CA TYR A 103 3.98 -3.70 0.72
C TYR A 103 4.74 -4.76 1.53
N CYS A 104 4.12 -5.90 1.76
CA CYS A 104 4.75 -7.10 2.31
C CYS A 104 4.07 -8.35 1.77
N ARG A 105 4.73 -9.49 1.97
CA ARG A 105 4.18 -10.81 1.71
C ARG A 105 4.20 -11.62 2.99
N LEU A 106 3.11 -12.29 3.32
CA LEU A 106 3.09 -13.33 4.34
C LEU A 106 3.54 -14.62 3.67
N ALA A 107 4.63 -15.22 4.12
CA ALA A 107 5.22 -16.38 3.47
C ALA A 107 5.63 -17.46 4.47
N LEU A 108 5.61 -18.71 4.00
CA LEU A 108 6.21 -19.83 4.71
C LEU A 108 7.74 -19.71 4.68
N ALA A 109 8.40 -20.09 5.77
CA ALA A 109 9.86 -20.23 5.81
C ALA A 109 10.29 -21.35 6.75
N TRP A 110 11.42 -21.97 6.47
CA TRP A 110 11.96 -23.11 7.23
C TRP A 110 13.49 -23.05 7.29
N PRO A 111 14.17 -23.83 8.17
CA PRO A 111 15.62 -23.85 8.26
C PRO A 111 16.31 -24.10 6.91
N GLN A 112 17.21 -23.20 6.52
CA GLN A 112 17.87 -23.20 5.22
C GLN A 112 18.68 -24.48 4.96
N GLU A 113 19.19 -25.12 6.02
CA GLU A 113 19.91 -26.40 5.97
C GLU A 113 19.09 -27.57 5.40
N LEU A 114 17.76 -27.45 5.40
CA LEU A 114 16.88 -28.45 4.79
C LEU A 114 16.80 -28.32 3.26
N GLY A 115 17.27 -27.21 2.68
CA GLY A 115 17.09 -26.91 1.25
C GLY A 115 15.64 -26.66 0.86
N PRO A 116 15.32 -26.58 -0.44
CA PRO A 116 13.96 -26.36 -0.92
C PRO A 116 13.02 -27.50 -0.49
N GLN A 117 11.82 -27.14 -0.02
CA GLN A 117 10.78 -28.08 0.40
C GLN A 117 9.53 -27.90 -0.45
N ASP A 118 8.79 -28.99 -0.63
CA ASP A 118 7.46 -28.96 -1.24
C ASP A 118 6.36 -28.87 -0.17
N LYS A 119 5.10 -28.78 -0.62
CA LYS A 119 3.95 -28.71 0.28
C LYS A 119 3.80 -29.95 1.16
N SER A 120 4.27 -31.12 0.72
CA SER A 120 4.12 -32.37 1.46
C SER A 120 5.01 -32.41 2.71
N TRP A 121 6.13 -31.68 2.71
CA TRP A 121 7.01 -31.58 3.87
C TRP A 121 6.32 -30.99 5.11
N PHE A 122 5.29 -30.17 4.92
CA PHE A 122 4.53 -29.53 6.00
C PHE A 122 3.55 -30.48 6.69
N GLU A 123 3.32 -31.68 6.17
CA GLU A 123 2.40 -32.65 6.77
C GLU A 123 2.87 -33.06 8.17
N GLY A 124 1.99 -32.92 9.17
CA GLY A 124 2.26 -33.20 10.58
C GLY A 124 3.22 -32.21 11.26
N LYS A 125 3.63 -31.12 10.59
CA LYS A 125 4.56 -30.12 11.14
C LYS A 125 3.88 -29.12 12.05
N ARG A 126 4.69 -28.45 12.87
CA ARG A 126 4.32 -27.25 13.64
C ARG A 126 4.80 -26.01 12.92
N ILE A 127 3.92 -25.04 12.69
CA ILE A 127 4.23 -23.78 12.01
C ILE A 127 3.95 -22.62 12.96
N ALA A 128 4.98 -21.84 13.32
CA ALA A 128 4.81 -20.67 14.17
C ALA A 128 4.39 -19.45 13.37
N THR A 129 3.46 -18.64 13.88
CA THR A 129 2.97 -17.44 13.19
C THR A 129 2.32 -16.43 14.14
N THR A 130 2.28 -15.17 13.72
CA THR A 130 1.42 -14.11 14.26
C THR A 130 0.08 -14.01 13.51
N TYR A 131 -0.12 -14.78 12.44
CA TYR A 131 -1.30 -14.80 11.56
C TYR A 131 -1.98 -16.19 11.53
N PRO A 132 -2.44 -16.72 12.68
CA PRO A 132 -2.99 -18.07 12.77
C PRO A 132 -4.23 -18.30 11.89
N GLU A 133 -5.10 -17.31 11.71
CA GLU A 133 -6.32 -17.50 10.92
C GLU A 133 -6.00 -17.61 9.42
N ILE A 134 -5.18 -16.69 8.89
CA ILE A 134 -4.75 -16.74 7.49
C ILE A 134 -3.99 -18.05 7.21
N LEU A 135 -3.09 -18.46 8.10
CA LEU A 135 -2.35 -19.70 7.95
C LEU A 135 -3.29 -20.92 7.98
N SER A 136 -4.24 -20.97 8.92
CA SER A 136 -5.22 -22.05 9.02
C SER A 136 -6.07 -22.18 7.75
N GLN A 137 -6.52 -21.06 7.19
CA GLN A 137 -7.27 -21.04 5.93
C GLN A 137 -6.41 -21.51 4.75
N TYR A 138 -5.13 -21.11 4.69
CA TYR A 138 -4.19 -21.59 3.68
C TYR A 138 -4.00 -23.11 3.76
N LEU A 139 -3.67 -23.64 4.94
CA LEU A 139 -3.44 -25.07 5.15
C LEU A 139 -4.68 -25.90 4.75
N LYS A 140 -5.87 -25.44 5.14
CA LYS A 140 -7.13 -26.08 4.76
C LYS A 140 -7.37 -26.07 3.25
N ARG A 141 -7.09 -24.95 2.57
CA ARG A 141 -7.24 -24.83 1.11
C ARG A 141 -6.29 -25.75 0.36
N GLU A 142 -5.05 -25.87 0.85
CA GLU A 142 -4.02 -26.71 0.23
C GLU A 142 -4.11 -28.19 0.66
N GLY A 143 -4.98 -28.53 1.60
CA GLY A 143 -5.15 -29.90 2.10
C GLY A 143 -3.98 -30.41 2.93
N ILE A 144 -3.27 -29.50 3.63
CA ILE A 144 -2.08 -29.81 4.45
C ILE A 144 -2.52 -29.93 5.92
N ASN A 145 -2.22 -31.06 6.58
CA ASN A 145 -2.48 -31.20 8.01
C ASN A 145 -1.26 -30.79 8.83
N ALA A 146 -1.10 -29.49 9.05
CA ALA A 146 -0.11 -28.93 9.96
C ALA A 146 -0.78 -28.28 11.17
N SER A 147 -0.04 -28.16 12.28
CA SER A 147 -0.49 -27.48 13.49
C SER A 147 0.10 -26.07 13.59
N THR A 148 -0.70 -25.10 14.01
CA THR A 148 -0.29 -23.70 14.14
C THR A 148 0.11 -23.37 15.57
N VAL A 149 1.25 -22.70 15.75
CA VAL A 149 1.71 -22.17 17.03
C VAL A 149 1.65 -20.64 16.99
N MET A 150 0.72 -20.04 17.72
CA MET A 150 0.62 -18.58 17.77
C MET A 150 1.75 -17.99 18.60
N LEU A 151 2.43 -16.99 18.05
CA LEU A 151 3.39 -16.13 18.75
C LEU A 151 2.95 -14.68 18.64
N THR A 152 3.40 -13.85 19.59
CA THR A 152 3.11 -12.40 19.61
C THR A 152 4.23 -11.55 18.99
N GLY A 153 5.30 -12.19 18.52
CA GLY A 153 6.44 -11.57 17.85
C GLY A 153 7.68 -12.47 17.88
N SER A 154 8.73 -12.04 17.18
CA SER A 154 10.00 -12.80 17.04
C SER A 154 9.79 -14.23 16.55
N VAL A 155 8.96 -14.39 15.53
CA VAL A 155 8.55 -15.70 15.00
C VAL A 155 9.75 -16.46 14.43
N GLU A 156 10.74 -15.73 13.91
CA GLU A 156 11.95 -16.25 13.27
C GLU A 156 12.82 -17.08 14.20
N VAL A 157 12.67 -16.90 15.52
CA VAL A 157 13.39 -17.67 16.55
C VAL A 157 12.77 -19.06 16.77
N ALA A 158 11.50 -19.25 16.40
CA ALA A 158 10.72 -20.45 16.75
C ALA A 158 11.35 -21.78 16.28
N PRO A 159 11.90 -21.89 15.04
CA PRO A 159 12.54 -23.12 14.60
C PRO A 159 13.79 -23.44 15.43
N ARG A 160 14.66 -22.46 15.64
CA ARG A 160 15.91 -22.64 16.40
C ARG A 160 15.65 -22.93 17.88
N ALA A 161 14.55 -22.43 18.43
CA ALA A 161 14.13 -22.70 19.80
C ALA A 161 13.38 -24.05 19.97
N GLY A 162 13.14 -24.79 18.89
CA GLY A 162 12.40 -26.07 18.92
C GLY A 162 10.90 -25.93 19.15
N LEU A 163 10.36 -24.71 19.04
CA LEU A 163 8.94 -24.41 19.23
C LEU A 163 8.09 -24.82 18.01
N ALA A 164 8.68 -24.73 16.82
CA ALA A 164 8.03 -25.08 15.55
C ALA A 164 9.06 -25.67 14.58
N ASP A 165 8.60 -26.33 13.52
CA ASP A 165 9.43 -26.86 12.44
C ASP A 165 9.63 -25.82 11.32
N ALA A 166 8.63 -24.94 11.15
CA ALA A 166 8.62 -23.85 10.18
C ALA A 166 7.94 -22.61 10.77
N ILE A 167 7.96 -21.52 10.01
CA ILE A 167 7.26 -20.28 10.33
C ILE A 167 6.38 -19.82 9.17
N CYS A 168 5.40 -18.98 9.49
CA CYS A 168 4.65 -18.18 8.54
C CYS A 168 4.71 -16.73 9.04
N ASP A 169 5.47 -15.87 8.38
CA ASP A 169 5.68 -14.49 8.83
C ASP A 169 5.82 -13.50 7.67
N LEU A 170 5.75 -12.20 8.00
CA LEU A 170 5.85 -11.12 7.04
C LEU A 170 7.27 -10.97 6.52
N VAL A 171 7.39 -10.99 5.20
CA VAL A 171 8.63 -10.76 4.48
C VAL A 171 8.49 -9.48 3.66
N SER A 172 9.51 -8.63 3.76
CA SER A 172 9.67 -7.47 2.87
C SER A 172 10.87 -7.68 1.96
N THR A 173 12.09 -7.54 2.51
CA THR A 173 13.35 -7.75 1.77
C THR A 173 13.88 -9.18 1.89
N GLY A 174 13.46 -9.94 2.92
CA GLY A 174 14.02 -11.26 3.24
C GLY A 174 15.16 -11.25 4.26
N ALA A 175 15.70 -10.08 4.60
CA ALA A 175 16.88 -9.96 5.47
C ALA A 175 16.72 -10.62 6.85
N THR A 176 15.54 -10.52 7.47
CA THR A 176 15.31 -11.12 8.79
C THR A 176 15.28 -12.65 8.75
N LEU A 177 14.77 -13.23 7.66
CA LEU A 177 14.78 -14.68 7.46
C LEU A 177 16.23 -15.17 7.29
N GLU A 178 16.99 -14.53 6.42
CA GLU A 178 18.40 -14.86 6.16
C GLU A 178 19.24 -14.76 7.44
N ALA A 179 19.06 -13.69 8.22
CA ALA A 179 19.77 -13.49 9.48
C ALA A 179 19.50 -14.59 10.53
N ASN A 180 18.35 -15.28 10.42
CA ASN A 180 17.97 -16.40 11.29
C ASN A 180 18.16 -17.77 10.62
N GLY A 181 18.81 -17.82 9.45
CA GLY A 181 19.08 -19.08 8.73
C GLY A 181 17.82 -19.74 8.18
N LEU A 182 16.84 -18.93 7.76
CA LEU A 182 15.57 -19.40 7.20
C LEU A 182 15.51 -19.17 5.68
N MET A 183 15.05 -20.18 4.96
CA MET A 183 14.73 -20.11 3.53
C MET A 183 13.25 -19.75 3.36
N GLN A 184 12.97 -18.72 2.55
CA GLN A 184 11.60 -18.37 2.18
C GLN A 184 11.05 -19.37 1.16
N GLY A 185 9.82 -19.84 1.38
CA GLY A 185 9.04 -20.62 0.43
C GLY A 185 7.84 -19.85 -0.12
N ASP A 186 6.73 -20.56 -0.24
CA ASP A 186 5.49 -20.07 -0.85
C ASP A 186 4.95 -18.83 -0.12
N THR A 187 4.50 -17.86 -0.93
CA THR A 187 3.75 -16.69 -0.45
C THR A 187 2.29 -17.08 -0.27
N ILE A 188 1.76 -16.85 0.93
CA ILE A 188 0.38 -17.15 1.32
C ILE A 188 -0.53 -15.96 1.03
N LEU A 189 -0.05 -14.74 1.24
CA LEU A 189 -0.80 -13.50 1.05
C LEU A 189 0.15 -12.36 0.67
N GLU A 190 -0.17 -11.63 -0.38
CA GLU A 190 0.41 -10.30 -0.62
C GLU A 190 -0.43 -9.24 0.09
N SER A 191 0.23 -8.25 0.70
CA SER A 191 -0.41 -7.21 1.48
C SER A 191 0.16 -5.84 1.15
N ASN A 192 -0.71 -4.85 1.10
CA ASN A 192 -0.36 -3.43 1.11
C ASN A 192 -1.20 -2.72 2.17
N ALA A 193 -0.87 -1.47 2.48
CA ALA A 193 -1.79 -0.61 3.20
C ALA A 193 -3.08 -0.40 2.38
N CYS A 194 -4.22 -0.29 3.05
CA CYS A 194 -5.50 0.01 2.45
C CYS A 194 -6.28 1.01 3.31
N LEU A 195 -7.15 1.77 2.65
CA LEU A 195 -8.13 2.64 3.29
C LEU A 195 -9.45 1.87 3.43
N ILE A 196 -9.88 1.66 4.66
CA ILE A 196 -11.15 1.04 5.01
C ILE A 196 -12.12 2.06 5.61
N GLN A 197 -13.41 1.80 5.45
CA GLN A 197 -14.51 2.59 5.98
C GLN A 197 -15.48 1.68 6.73
N ASN A 198 -16.03 2.19 7.83
CA ASN A 198 -17.10 1.51 8.56
C ASN A 198 -18.28 1.24 7.60
N LYS A 199 -18.80 0.00 7.59
CA LYS A 199 -19.88 -0.41 6.68
C LYS A 199 -21.17 0.36 6.92
N ASP A 200 -21.45 0.71 8.17
CA ASP A 200 -22.70 1.32 8.63
C ASP A 200 -22.64 2.86 8.72
N LEU A 201 -21.60 3.49 8.15
CA LEU A 201 -21.44 4.94 8.18
C LEU A 201 -22.54 5.61 7.35
N ALA A 202 -23.52 6.20 8.03
CA ALA A 202 -24.68 6.85 7.41
C ALA A 202 -24.68 8.39 7.51
N ASP A 203 -23.72 9.00 8.22
CA ASP A 203 -23.65 10.47 8.36
C ASP A 203 -23.26 11.13 7.03
N GLN A 204 -24.21 11.86 6.43
CA GLN A 204 -24.03 12.46 5.12
C GLN A 204 -22.88 13.46 5.07
N SER A 205 -22.67 14.25 6.13
CA SER A 205 -21.60 15.27 6.14
C SER A 205 -20.21 14.63 6.13
N LYS A 206 -20.07 13.49 6.81
CA LYS A 206 -18.85 12.68 6.78
C LYS A 206 -18.66 12.02 5.43
N LEU A 207 -19.72 11.47 4.84
CA LEU A 207 -19.68 10.87 3.50
C LEU A 207 -19.29 11.89 2.42
N ASP A 208 -19.82 13.12 2.47
CA ASP A 208 -19.46 14.20 1.55
C ASP A 208 -17.98 14.59 1.68
N LEU A 209 -17.46 14.61 2.92
CA LEU A 209 -16.04 14.85 3.16
C LEU A 209 -15.17 13.71 2.62
N ILE A 210 -15.57 12.45 2.80
CA ILE A 210 -14.89 11.29 2.22
C ILE A 210 -14.88 11.42 0.70
N ASN A 211 -16.02 11.72 0.08
CA ASN A 211 -16.15 11.92 -1.36
C ASN A 211 -15.29 13.10 -1.87
N THR A 212 -15.00 14.08 -1.03
CA THR A 212 -14.06 15.17 -1.35
C THR A 212 -12.59 14.71 -1.26
N LEU A 213 -12.25 13.82 -0.33
CA LEU A 213 -10.90 13.30 -0.13
C LEU A 213 -10.53 12.23 -1.16
N MET A 214 -11.49 11.44 -1.65
CA MET A 214 -11.21 10.33 -2.57
C MET A 214 -10.59 10.77 -3.91
N PRO A 215 -11.05 11.84 -4.59
CA PRO A 215 -10.37 12.38 -5.78
C PRO A 215 -8.94 12.83 -5.49
N ARG A 216 -8.69 13.45 -4.31
CA ARG A 216 -7.33 13.86 -3.91
C ARG A 216 -6.43 12.64 -3.70
N LEU A 217 -6.96 11.56 -3.14
CA LEU A 217 -6.23 10.31 -2.96
C LEU A 217 -5.82 9.71 -4.31
N ARG A 218 -6.75 9.68 -5.28
CA ARG A 218 -6.43 9.25 -6.65
C ARG A 218 -5.37 10.14 -7.28
N GLY A 219 -5.53 11.46 -7.20
CA GLY A 219 -4.61 12.44 -7.76
C GLY A 219 -3.19 12.37 -7.18
N VAL A 220 -3.05 12.14 -5.87
CA VAL A 220 -1.76 11.93 -5.20
C VAL A 220 -1.08 10.65 -5.70
N ARG A 221 -1.83 9.55 -5.83
CA ARG A 221 -1.30 8.28 -6.34
C ARG A 221 -0.84 8.41 -7.79
N GLN A 222 -1.70 8.96 -8.64
CA GLN A 222 -1.41 9.14 -10.06
C GLN A 222 -0.21 10.06 -10.28
N ALA A 223 -0.08 11.15 -9.51
CA ALA A 223 1.06 12.06 -9.57
C ALA A 223 2.41 11.39 -9.24
N LYS A 224 2.41 10.42 -8.32
CA LYS A 224 3.64 9.70 -7.93
C LYS A 224 4.17 8.80 -9.04
N GLU A 225 3.25 8.16 -9.77
CA GLU A 225 3.55 7.27 -10.89
C GLU A 225 3.82 8.04 -12.19
N SER A 226 3.25 9.23 -12.32
CA SER A 226 3.36 10.06 -13.52
C SER A 226 4.61 10.96 -13.51
N LYS A 227 5.07 11.34 -14.71
CA LYS A 227 6.13 12.32 -14.92
C LYS A 227 5.71 13.35 -15.96
N TYR A 228 6.10 14.59 -15.75
CA TYR A 228 5.99 15.61 -16.78
C TYR A 228 7.23 15.55 -17.66
N ILE A 229 7.03 15.33 -18.96
CA ILE A 229 8.09 15.19 -19.95
C ILE A 229 8.05 16.41 -20.87
N MET A 230 9.22 17.01 -21.06
CA MET A 230 9.46 18.05 -22.06
C MET A 230 10.61 17.62 -22.95
N LEU A 231 10.44 17.72 -24.26
CA LEU A 231 11.50 17.43 -25.23
C LEU A 231 11.32 18.25 -26.49
N HIS A 232 12.36 18.37 -27.30
CA HIS A 232 12.24 18.82 -28.68
C HIS A 232 12.20 17.61 -29.61
N ALA A 233 11.19 17.54 -30.48
CA ALA A 233 11.02 16.47 -31.45
C ALA A 233 10.98 17.01 -32.89
N PRO A 234 11.53 16.26 -33.87
CA PRO A 234 11.32 16.57 -35.28
C PRO A 234 9.84 16.42 -35.65
N LYS A 235 9.26 17.39 -36.38
CA LYS A 235 7.85 17.35 -36.82
C LYS A 235 7.51 16.08 -37.61
N ALA A 236 8.44 15.62 -38.44
CA ALA A 236 8.27 14.42 -39.28
C ALA A 236 8.22 13.10 -38.49
N LYS A 237 8.58 13.13 -37.19
CA LYS A 237 8.70 11.95 -36.32
C LYS A 237 7.80 12.03 -35.09
N LEU A 238 6.83 12.96 -35.09
CA LEU A 238 5.99 13.20 -33.93
C LEU A 238 5.16 11.97 -33.51
N ASP A 239 4.57 11.27 -34.47
CA ASP A 239 3.76 10.09 -34.16
C ASP A 239 4.60 9.00 -33.49
N GLU A 240 5.77 8.68 -34.06
CA GLU A 240 6.73 7.73 -33.48
C GLU A 240 7.22 8.15 -32.08
N VAL A 241 7.42 9.45 -31.86
CA VAL A 241 7.79 9.99 -30.54
C VAL A 241 6.65 9.87 -29.53
N CYS A 242 5.41 10.10 -29.96
CA CYS A 242 4.23 9.97 -29.10
C CYS A 242 3.94 8.51 -28.76
N ASP A 243 4.16 7.58 -29.68
CA ASP A 243 3.98 6.14 -29.45
C ASP A 243 4.95 5.60 -28.38
N LEU A 244 6.14 6.19 -28.24
CA LEU A 244 7.11 5.84 -27.20
C LEU A 244 6.77 6.42 -25.82
N LEU A 245 5.82 7.36 -25.74
CA LEU A 245 5.47 8.06 -24.52
C LEU A 245 4.01 7.78 -24.15
N PRO A 246 3.71 6.69 -23.43
CA PRO A 246 2.36 6.43 -22.95
C PRO A 246 1.95 7.52 -21.95
N GLY A 247 0.99 8.36 -22.32
CA GLY A 247 0.57 9.51 -21.52
C GLY A 247 -0.95 9.68 -21.44
N THR A 248 -1.39 10.50 -20.49
CA THR A 248 -2.79 10.93 -20.40
C THR A 248 -3.00 12.18 -21.26
N GLY A 249 -4.03 12.15 -22.11
CA GLY A 249 -4.40 13.27 -22.99
C GLY A 249 -3.54 13.39 -24.26
N GLN A 250 -3.74 14.50 -25.00
CA GLN A 250 -2.97 14.81 -26.20
C GLN A 250 -1.70 15.61 -25.84
N PRO A 251 -0.56 15.35 -26.52
CA PRO A 251 0.66 16.13 -26.30
C PRO A 251 0.42 17.61 -26.63
N THR A 252 0.98 18.50 -25.83
CA THR A 252 1.00 19.93 -26.12
C THR A 252 2.21 20.23 -26.99
N LEU A 253 1.97 20.79 -28.17
CA LEU A 253 3.02 21.15 -29.13
C LEU A 253 3.22 22.66 -29.17
N LEU A 254 4.47 23.09 -28.97
CA LEU A 254 4.90 24.48 -29.02
C LEU A 254 5.89 24.68 -30.16
N SER A 255 5.72 25.76 -30.93
CA SER A 255 6.67 26.11 -31.98
C SER A 255 7.98 26.63 -31.36
N LEU A 256 9.11 26.21 -31.93
CA LEU A 256 10.43 26.67 -31.48
C LEU A 256 10.86 27.91 -32.28
N ALA A 257 11.40 28.91 -31.58
CA ALA A 257 11.96 30.07 -32.25
C ALA A 257 13.20 29.67 -33.07
N GLY A 258 13.20 30.00 -34.35
CA GLY A 258 14.33 29.73 -35.24
C GLY A 258 14.44 28.30 -35.76
N SER A 259 13.38 27.48 -35.63
CA SER A 259 13.32 26.15 -36.24
C SER A 259 11.91 25.82 -36.71
N ASP A 260 11.77 25.56 -38.01
CA ASP A 260 10.51 25.10 -38.60
C ASP A 260 10.39 23.57 -38.59
N ASP A 261 11.50 22.84 -38.37
CA ASP A 261 11.55 21.38 -38.43
C ASP A 261 11.31 20.71 -37.07
N TYR A 262 11.43 21.46 -35.98
CA TYR A 262 11.26 20.96 -34.61
C TYR A 262 10.10 21.64 -33.89
N VAL A 263 9.56 20.92 -32.91
CA VAL A 263 8.59 21.44 -31.93
C VAL A 263 9.02 21.05 -30.52
N ALA A 264 8.69 21.89 -29.54
CA ALA A 264 8.70 21.48 -28.14
C ALA A 264 7.43 20.68 -27.85
N LEU A 265 7.60 19.45 -27.38
CA LEU A 265 6.54 18.55 -26.96
C LEU A 265 6.51 18.51 -25.44
N HIS A 266 5.33 18.74 -24.89
CA HIS A 266 5.05 18.71 -23.46
C HIS A 266 3.95 17.69 -23.20
N MET A 267 4.17 16.77 -22.26
CA MET A 267 3.15 15.78 -21.91
C MET A 267 3.30 15.23 -20.49
N VAL A 268 2.23 14.63 -19.99
CA VAL A 268 2.25 13.81 -18.79
C VAL A 268 2.32 12.35 -19.21
N SER A 269 3.42 11.68 -18.86
CA SER A 269 3.56 10.23 -18.98
C SER A 269 2.99 9.59 -17.73
N SER A 270 2.12 8.59 -17.89
CA SER A 270 1.55 7.81 -16.77
C SER A 270 2.54 6.78 -16.21
N GLU A 271 3.65 6.57 -16.92
CA GLU A 271 4.69 5.61 -16.55
C GLU A 271 6.02 6.31 -16.28
N THR A 272 6.88 5.60 -15.55
CA THR A 272 8.26 6.04 -15.35
C THR A 272 9.02 5.89 -16.66
N LEU A 273 9.60 7.00 -17.14
CA LEU A 273 10.44 6.97 -18.32
C LEU A 273 11.77 6.27 -18.01
N PHE A 274 12.00 5.11 -18.64
CA PHE A 274 13.24 4.35 -18.49
C PHE A 274 14.36 4.91 -19.38
N TRP A 275 15.60 4.54 -19.09
CA TRP A 275 16.77 4.97 -19.88
C TRP A 275 16.66 4.51 -21.33
N GLU A 276 16.16 3.30 -21.54
CA GLU A 276 15.92 2.69 -22.86
C GLU A 276 14.95 3.54 -23.69
N THR A 277 13.88 4.05 -23.08
CA THR A 277 12.93 4.95 -23.77
C THR A 277 13.59 6.27 -24.15
N MET A 278 14.43 6.84 -23.28
CA MET A 278 15.18 8.06 -23.60
C MET A 278 16.19 7.86 -24.75
N GLU A 279 16.84 6.70 -24.81
CA GLU A 279 17.74 6.34 -25.90
C GLU A 279 17.00 6.19 -27.23
N GLN A 280 15.82 5.56 -27.22
CA GLN A 280 14.94 5.44 -28.39
C GLN A 280 14.46 6.81 -28.89
N LEU A 281 14.02 7.69 -27.98
CA LEU A 281 13.65 9.07 -28.33
C LEU A 281 14.81 9.82 -28.98
N LYS A 282 16.02 9.65 -28.44
CA LYS A 282 17.24 10.26 -29.01
C LYS A 282 17.56 9.69 -30.39
N ALA A 283 17.37 8.39 -30.61
CA ALA A 283 17.55 7.75 -31.92
C ALA A 283 16.55 8.28 -32.97
N LEU A 284 15.35 8.68 -32.55
CA LEU A 284 14.36 9.36 -33.40
C LEU A 284 14.67 10.85 -33.65
N GLY A 285 15.78 11.36 -33.10
CA GLY A 285 16.21 12.74 -33.28
C GLY A 285 15.67 13.72 -32.24
N ALA A 286 15.04 13.23 -31.16
CA ALA A 286 14.63 14.07 -30.04
C ALA A 286 15.86 14.57 -29.26
N ASN A 287 15.75 15.78 -28.73
CA ASN A 287 16.79 16.40 -27.90
C ASN A 287 16.17 17.22 -26.76
N SER A 288 17.01 17.75 -25.87
CA SER A 288 16.58 18.55 -24.72
C SER A 288 15.51 17.85 -23.86
N ILE A 289 15.64 16.53 -23.70
CA ILE A 289 14.68 15.70 -22.95
C ILE A 289 14.84 15.99 -21.46
N LEU A 290 13.75 16.44 -20.83
CA LEU A 290 13.64 16.74 -19.41
C LEU A 290 12.47 15.96 -18.82
N VAL A 291 12.71 15.39 -17.63
CA VAL A 291 11.72 14.64 -16.86
C VAL A 291 11.56 15.31 -15.50
N MET A 292 10.38 15.83 -15.20
CA MET A 292 10.07 16.51 -13.95
C MET A 292 9.09 15.68 -13.10
N PRO A 293 9.26 15.65 -11.77
CA PRO A 293 8.27 15.06 -10.87
C PRO A 293 6.99 15.89 -10.84
N ILE A 294 5.84 15.23 -10.67
CA ILE A 294 4.55 15.87 -10.45
C ILE A 294 4.20 15.74 -8.97
N GLU A 295 3.94 16.86 -8.30
CA GLU A 295 3.59 16.83 -6.87
C GLU A 295 2.14 16.40 -6.64
N LYS A 296 1.21 16.91 -7.46
CA LYS A 296 -0.24 16.64 -7.40
C LYS A 296 -0.84 16.76 -8.79
N MET A 297 -1.83 15.92 -9.05
CA MET A 297 -2.61 15.96 -10.28
C MET A 297 -4.10 15.86 -9.93
N MET A 298 -4.95 16.47 -10.75
CA MET A 298 -6.40 16.37 -10.63
C MET A 298 -6.95 16.31 -12.05
N GLU A 299 -7.66 15.22 -12.34
CA GLU A 299 -8.39 14.99 -13.60
C GLU A 299 -9.88 14.87 -13.29
#